data_AF-A0A8H8LW45-F1
#
_entry.id   AF-A0A8H8LW45-F1
#
_cell.length_a   1.000
_cell.length_b   1.000
_cell.length_c   1.000
_cell.angle_alpha   90.00
_cell.angle_beta   90.00
_cell.angle_gamma   90.00
#
_symmetry.space_group_name_H-M   'P 1'
#
loop_
_entity.id
_entity.type
_entity.pdbx_description
1 polymer ?
#
loop_
_entity_poly.entity_id
_entity_poly.type
_entity_poly.pdbx_seq_one_letter_code
_entity_poly.pdbx_strand_id
1 'polypeptide(L)' 'MTRQLSNRGAWVGNANELNAAYAADGYARIKRSLACIVTTYGVGELSALNGIAGAMAERVPVLHIVGVPGEGLQRRQ' A
#
# COMPACT_ATOMS: atom_id res chain seq x y z
N MET A 1 17.79 -2.57 8.92
CA MET A 1 18.11 -1.13 9.07
C MET A 1 16.94 -0.32 8.54
N THR A 2 15.87 -0.16 9.32
CA THR A 2 14.75 0.74 9.00
C THR A 2 14.63 1.73 10.15
N ARG A 3 15.13 2.95 9.93
CA ARG A 3 14.97 4.06 10.89
C ARG A 3 13.47 4.31 11.04
N GLN A 4 12.94 4.04 12.25
CA GLN A 4 11.59 4.40 12.64
C GLN A 4 11.39 5.90 12.43
N LEU A 5 10.32 6.26 11.72
CA LEU A 5 9.79 7.62 11.70
C LEU A 5 9.29 7.93 13.11
N SER A 6 10.06 8.77 13.79
CA SER A 6 9.76 9.28 15.11
C SER A 6 8.34 9.85 15.16
N ASN A 7 7.48 9.16 15.90
CA ASN A 7 6.30 9.67 16.60
C ASN A 7 4.93 9.79 15.88
N ARG A 8 4.68 9.21 14.69
CA ARG A 8 3.34 9.29 14.03
C ARG A 8 2.85 8.04 13.27
N GLY A 9 3.63 6.98 13.18
CA GLY A 9 3.23 5.73 12.51
C GLY A 9 4.38 4.74 12.45
N ALA A 10 4.08 3.44 12.49
CA ALA A 10 5.08 2.39 12.38
C ALA A 10 5.17 1.90 10.93
N TRP A 11 6.36 2.01 10.33
CA TRP A 11 6.62 1.39 9.03
C TRP A 11 6.81 -0.11 9.22
N VAL A 12 5.99 -0.91 8.53
CA VAL A 12 6.08 -2.38 8.52
C VAL A 12 6.31 -2.82 7.09
N GLY A 13 7.50 -3.37 6.82
CA GLY A 13 7.83 -3.95 5.52
C GLY A 13 7.10 -5.28 5.31
N ASN A 14 6.85 -5.63 4.05
CA ASN A 14 6.29 -6.92 3.68
C ASN A 14 7.09 -7.54 2.53
N ALA A 15 6.99 -8.86 2.37
CA ALA A 15 7.77 -9.59 1.37
C ALA A 15 7.31 -9.33 -0.07
N ASN A 16 6.07 -8.90 -0.24
CA ASN A 16 5.47 -8.51 -1.51
C ASN A 16 4.27 -7.58 -1.27
N GLU A 17 3.80 -6.94 -2.33
CA GLU A 17 2.75 -5.93 -2.32
C GLU A 17 1.37 -6.53 -2.07
N LEU A 18 1.10 -7.75 -2.54
CA LEU A 18 -0.15 -8.47 -2.24
C LEU A 18 -0.33 -8.71 -0.74
N ASN A 19 0.70 -9.23 -0.08
CA ASN A 19 0.71 -9.48 1.36
C ASN A 19 0.62 -8.16 2.14
N ALA A 20 1.24 -7.09 1.64
CA ALA A 20 1.09 -5.76 2.21
C ALA A 20 -0.36 -5.27 2.13
N ALA A 21 -1.06 -5.53 1.02
CA ALA A 21 -2.44 -5.09 0.82
C ALA A 21 -3.39 -5.82 1.78
N TYR A 22 -3.25 -7.14 1.93
CA TYR A 22 -4.02 -7.91 2.90
C TYR A 22 -3.69 -7.53 4.35
N ALA A 23 -2.42 -7.26 4.66
CA ALA A 23 -2.04 -6.79 6.00
C ALA A 23 -2.65 -5.42 6.32
N ALA A 24 -2.68 -4.50 5.34
CA ALA A 24 -3.32 -3.20 5.49
C ALA A 24 -4.84 -3.33 5.65
N ASP A 25 -5.51 -4.16 4.85
CA ASP A 25 -6.94 -4.44 4.96
C ASP A 25 -7.29 -5.01 6.35
N GLY A 26 -6.56 -6.05 6.79
CA GLY A 26 -6.73 -6.65 8.11
C GLY A 26 -6.46 -5.65 9.25
N TYR A 27 -5.42 -4.83 9.12
CA TYR A 27 -5.12 -3.78 10.10
C TYR A 27 -6.25 -2.77 10.22
N ALA A 28 -6.76 -2.27 9.08
CA ALA A 28 -7.84 -1.29 9.04
C ALA A 28 -9.11 -1.83 9.72
N ARG A 29 -9.44 -3.10 9.48
CA ARG A 29 -10.58 -3.79 10.13
C ARG A 29 -10.39 -3.95 11.63
N ILE A 30 -9.23 -4.46 12.06
CA ILE A 30 -8.97 -4.77 13.48
C ILE A 30 -8.86 -3.49 14.30
N LYS A 31 -8.15 -2.48 13.79
CA LYS A 31 -7.93 -1.22 14.50
C LYS A 31 -9.04 -0.20 14.30
N ARG A 32 -10.00 -0.47 13.41
CA ARG A 32 -11.09 0.45 13.03
C ARG A 32 -10.53 1.83 12.68
N SER A 33 -9.46 1.85 11.91
CA SER A 33 -8.69 3.05 11.56
C SER A 33 -8.17 2.95 10.13
N LEU A 34 -7.67 4.07 9.60
CA LEU A 34 -7.06 4.12 8.27
C LEU A 34 -5.76 3.30 8.23
N ALA A 35 -5.65 2.40 7.27
CA ALA A 35 -4.38 1.77 6.92
C ALA A 35 -3.80 2.41 5.65
N CYS A 36 -2.48 2.41 5.53
CA CYS A 36 -1.79 2.89 4.35
C CYS A 36 -0.84 1.82 3.82
N ILE A 37 -0.84 1.64 2.51
CA ILE A 37 0.13 0.84 1.79
C ILE A 37 0.80 1.69 0.72
N VAL A 38 2.11 1.52 0.58
CA VAL A 38 2.91 2.19 -0.44
C VAL A 38 3.52 1.13 -1.36
N THR A 39 3.29 1.24 -2.67
CA THR A 39 3.86 0.34 -3.68
C THR A 39 4.63 1.12 -4.74
N THR A 40 5.40 0.42 -5.56
CA THR A 40 6.05 0.98 -6.75
C THR A 40 5.15 0.83 -7.98
N TYR A 41 5.37 1.69 -8.98
CA TYR A 41 4.67 1.66 -10.27
C TYR A 41 4.90 0.36 -11.05
N GLY A 42 3.87 -0.08 -11.79
CA GLY A 42 3.94 -1.24 -12.67
C GLY A 42 3.54 -2.54 -11.94
N VAL A 43 4.46 -3.52 -11.86
CA VAL A 43 4.10 -4.84 -11.29
C VAL A 43 3.77 -4.80 -9.79
N GLY A 44 4.28 -3.80 -9.06
CA GLY A 44 4.03 -3.65 -7.62
C GLY A 44 2.57 -3.30 -7.32
N GLU A 45 2.00 -2.30 -8.00
CA GLU A 45 0.58 -1.94 -7.82
C GLU A 45 -0.37 -3.02 -8.36
N LEU A 46 -0.02 -3.68 -9.47
CA LEU A 46 -0.80 -4.78 -10.03
C LEU A 46 -0.83 -5.99 -9.07
N SER A 47 0.26 -6.24 -8.35
CA SER A 47 0.32 -7.28 -7.32
C SER A 47 -0.58 -6.94 -6.12
N ALA A 48 -0.63 -5.68 -5.70
CA ALA A 48 -1.52 -5.23 -4.62
C ALA A 48 -3.01 -5.18 -5.02
N LEU A 49 -3.33 -5.14 -6.31
CA LEU A 49 -4.66 -4.88 -6.84
C LEU A 49 -5.73 -5.79 -6.23
N ASN A 50 -5.44 -7.08 -6.07
CA ASN A 50 -6.40 -8.03 -5.50
C ASN A 50 -6.79 -7.69 -4.07
N GLY A 51 -5.83 -7.32 -3.22
CA GLY A 51 -6.09 -6.92 -1.84
C GLY A 51 -6.82 -5.58 -1.73
N ILE A 52 -6.44 -4.61 -2.58
CA ILE A 52 -7.10 -3.29 -2.63
C ILE A 52 -8.54 -3.40 -3.17
N ALA A 53 -8.77 -4.22 -4.19
CA ALA A 53 -10.11 -4.46 -4.72
C ALA A 53 -11.02 -5.10 -3.66
N GLY A 54 -10.50 -6.05 -2.87
CA GLY A 54 -11.22 -6.62 -1.72
C GLY A 54 -11.56 -5.55 -0.67
N ALA A 55 -10.59 -4.71 -0.29
CA ALA A 55 -10.80 -3.61 0.63
C ALA A 55 -11.85 -2.60 0.09
N MET A 56 -11.81 -2.28 -1.20
CA MET A 56 -12.79 -1.41 -1.86
C MET A 56 -14.19 -2.01 -1.86
N ALA A 57 -14.33 -3.29 -2.18
CA ALA A 57 -15.61 -4.00 -2.20
C ALA A 57 -16.32 -3.96 -0.85
N GLU A 58 -15.55 -4.05 0.24
CA GLU A 58 -16.06 -4.03 1.61
C GLU A 58 -15.98 -2.66 2.29
N ARG A 59 -15.63 -1.62 1.54
CA ARG A 59 -15.51 -0.23 2.02
C ARG A 59 -14.57 -0.09 3.23
N VAL A 60 -13.49 -0.88 3.24
CA VAL A 60 -12.46 -0.81 4.27
C VAL A 60 -11.58 0.41 4.03
N PRO A 61 -11.26 1.22 5.06
CA PRO A 61 -10.46 2.42 4.90
C PRO A 61 -8.98 2.05 4.69
N VAL A 62 -8.61 1.81 3.43
CA VAL A 62 -7.23 1.57 2.99
C VAL A 62 -6.83 2.65 1.98
N LEU A 63 -5.74 3.37 2.27
CA LEU A 63 -5.10 4.31 1.35
C LEU A 63 -3.96 3.59 0.61
N HIS A 64 -4.04 3.56 -0.72
CA HIS A 64 -2.99 3.01 -1.57
C HIS A 64 -2.23 4.15 -2.26
N ILE A 65 -0.93 4.25 -1.97
CA ILE A 65 -0.03 5.23 -2.56
C ILE A 65 0.93 4.51 -3.50
N VAL A 66 1.04 5.00 -4.74
CA VAL A 66 1.94 4.43 -5.74
C VAL A 66 3.05 5.43 -6.05
N GLY A 67 4.30 5.00 -5.88
CA GLY A 67 5.46 5.75 -6.34
C GLY A 67 5.63 5.61 -7.85
N VAL A 68 5.38 6.68 -8.60
CA VAL A 68 5.46 6.72 -10.06
C VAL A 68 6.75 7.38 -10.56
N PRO A 69 7.30 6.96 -11.72
CA PRO A 69 8.41 7.67 -12.35
C PRO A 69 8.01 9.10 -12.73
N GLY A 70 8.98 10.01 -12.81
CA GLY A 70 8.73 11.38 -13.26
C GLY A 70 8.13 11.44 -14.67
N GLU A 71 7.32 12.45 -14.95
CA GLU A 71 6.50 12.53 -16.17
C GLU A 71 7.28 12.32 -17.48
N GLY A 72 8.51 12.84 -17.56
CA GLY A 72 9.34 12.71 -18.76
C GLY A 72 9.76 11.27 -19.07
N LEU A 73 9.90 10.43 -18.04
CA LEU A 73 10.16 9.01 -18.19
C LEU A 73 8.86 8.23 -18.43
N GLN A 74 7.77 8.60 -17.75
CA GLN A 74 6.47 7.97 -17.94
C GLN A 74 5.94 8.13 -19.37
N ARG A 75 6.15 9.29 -20.01
CA ARG A 75 5.76 9.52 -21.42
C ARG A 75 6.57 8.70 -22.45
N ARG A 76 7.67 8.04 -22.04
CA ARG A 76 8.54 7.27 -22.93
C ARG A 76 8.33 5.75 -22.80
N GLN A 77 7.51 5.32 -21.85
CA GLN A 77 7.08 3.93 -21.66
C GLN A 77 5.75 3.69 -22.37
#